data_AF-G2T107-F1
#
_entry.id   AF-G2T107-F1
#
_cell.length_a   1.000
_cell.length_b   1.000
_cell.length_c   1.000
_cell.angle_alpha   90.00
_cell.angle_beta   90.00
_cell.angle_gamma   90.00
#
_symmetry.space_group_name_H-M   'P 1'
#
loop_
_entity.id
_entity.type
_entity.pdbx_description
1 polymer ?
#
loop_
_entity_poly.entity_id
_entity_poly.type
_entity_poly.pdbx_seq_one_letter_code
_entity_poly.pdbx_strand_id
1 'polypeptide(L)'
;MKYLWTEDTGAGLHFWKLVNQLFFDDALVVESKESNQGLLDALAEIDIKEDDKYYIAFDCVVDNQDIRNKYRMLKSIEDKAEGKIIILDMICFEYLILAFDKLVAWTGTGKTDKIKIREEVLSAIENHRINLSKIDDEKTLQYLAGFKRYSTERVMKSLVGEFTQNEKWSVKGQLMGECWYKDCCVSEHTDSLRCGKPEIDDGSEKMRMLIKSEEVQRVIGEGII
;
A
#
# COMPACT_ATOMS: atom_id res chain seq x y z
N MET A 1 -7.23 22.98 -7.56
CA MET A 1 -6.44 21.87 -8.13
C MET A 1 -6.48 20.69 -7.17
N LYS A 2 -6.34 19.44 -7.64
CA LYS A 2 -6.36 18.27 -6.77
C LYS A 2 -4.96 17.68 -6.64
N TYR A 3 -4.53 17.37 -5.43
CA TYR A 3 -3.20 16.85 -5.13
C TYR A 3 -3.31 15.52 -4.39
N LEU A 4 -2.45 14.57 -4.71
CA LEU A 4 -2.22 13.38 -3.89
C LEU A 4 -0.79 13.45 -3.37
N TRP A 5 -0.67 13.69 -2.06
CA TRP A 5 0.62 13.74 -1.38
C TRP A 5 0.82 12.46 -0.58
N THR A 6 2.04 11.95 -0.62
CA THR A 6 2.42 10.71 0.07
C THR A 6 3.82 10.80 0.64
N GLU A 7 4.11 10.08 1.73
CA GLU A 7 5.46 9.78 2.17
C GLU A 7 6.17 8.79 1.24
N ASP A 8 5.40 7.99 0.50
CA ASP A 8 5.93 6.90 -0.29
C ASP A 8 6.97 7.41 -1.29
N THR A 9 8.03 6.64 -1.46
CA THR A 9 9.03 6.84 -2.50
C THR A 9 9.14 5.57 -3.34
N GLY A 10 9.83 5.66 -4.47
CA GLY A 10 10.08 4.51 -5.34
C GLY A 10 8.79 3.80 -5.77
N ALA A 11 8.69 2.49 -5.49
CA ALA A 11 7.56 1.65 -5.87
C ALA A 11 6.21 2.13 -5.33
N GLY A 12 6.14 2.65 -4.10
CA GLY A 12 4.90 3.20 -3.53
C GLY A 12 4.47 4.48 -4.25
N LEU A 13 5.40 5.40 -4.52
CA LEU A 13 5.12 6.59 -5.33
C LEU A 13 4.70 6.21 -6.76
N HIS A 14 5.33 5.19 -7.33
CA HIS A 14 4.98 4.69 -8.66
C HIS A 14 3.56 4.11 -8.68
N PHE A 15 3.15 3.39 -7.64
CA PHE A 15 1.78 2.91 -7.47
C PHE A 15 0.77 4.07 -7.52
N TRP A 16 0.99 5.14 -6.74
CA TRP A 16 0.10 6.30 -6.73
C TRP A 16 0.04 7.03 -8.07
N LYS A 17 1.15 7.09 -8.81
CA LYS A 17 1.17 7.64 -10.18
C LYS A 17 0.35 6.78 -11.15
N LEU A 18 0.46 5.45 -11.06
CA LEU A 18 -0.35 4.53 -11.87
C LEU A 18 -1.85 4.65 -11.53
N VAL A 19 -2.19 4.80 -10.25
CA VAL A 19 -3.56 5.09 -9.79
C VAL A 19 -4.09 6.35 -10.47
N ASN A 20 -3.33 7.44 -10.44
CA ASN A 20 -3.72 8.70 -11.07
C ASN A 20 -3.91 8.57 -12.58
N GLN A 21 -2.93 7.96 -13.25
CA GLN A 21 -2.95 7.78 -14.70
C GLN A 21 -4.12 6.92 -15.17
N LEU A 22 -4.37 5.79 -14.48
CA LEU A 22 -5.35 4.81 -14.95
C LEU A 22 -6.77 5.09 -14.45
N PHE A 23 -6.93 5.74 -13.31
CA PHE A 23 -8.24 5.86 -12.64
C PHE A 23 -8.75 7.29 -12.55
N PHE A 24 -7.85 8.28 -12.60
CA PHE A 24 -8.20 9.69 -12.48
C PHE A 24 -7.86 10.50 -13.74
N ASP A 25 -7.46 9.84 -14.84
CA ASP A 25 -7.08 10.48 -16.11
C ASP A 25 -6.06 11.62 -15.90
N ASP A 26 -5.07 11.37 -15.04
CA ASP A 26 -4.04 12.34 -14.64
C ASP A 26 -4.57 13.65 -13.99
N ALA A 27 -5.79 13.63 -13.44
CA ALA A 27 -6.41 14.81 -12.82
C ALA A 27 -5.80 15.22 -11.47
N LEU A 28 -4.99 14.37 -10.83
CA LEU A 28 -4.29 14.67 -9.58
C LEU A 28 -2.82 15.04 -9.85
N VAL A 29 -2.30 15.99 -9.07
CA VAL A 29 -0.86 16.22 -8.96
C VAL A 29 -0.30 15.29 -7.88
N VAL A 30 0.40 14.22 -8.29
CA VAL A 30 0.95 13.20 -7.39
C VAL A 30 2.38 13.52 -6.99
N GLU A 31 2.65 13.72 -5.69
CA GLU A 31 3.96 14.11 -5.17
C GLU A 31 4.33 13.32 -3.91
N SER A 32 5.60 12.93 -3.83
CA SER A 32 6.17 12.42 -2.57
C SER A 32 6.70 13.57 -1.73
N LYS A 33 6.48 13.50 -0.42
CA LYS A 33 7.15 14.31 0.61
C LYS A 33 8.17 13.49 1.40
N GLU A 34 8.54 12.31 0.88
CA GLU A 34 9.61 11.41 1.32
C GLU A 34 9.46 10.77 2.71
N SER A 35 8.64 11.35 3.59
CA SER A 35 8.39 10.86 4.93
C SER A 35 7.11 11.46 5.53
N ASN A 36 6.58 10.80 6.57
CA ASN A 36 5.49 11.32 7.38
C ASN A 36 5.79 12.69 7.99
N GLN A 37 7.06 12.99 8.28
CA GLN A 37 7.46 14.32 8.76
C GLN A 37 7.43 15.34 7.62
N GLY A 38 7.95 15.00 6.45
CA GLY A 38 7.92 15.87 5.28
C GLY A 38 6.49 16.22 4.83
N LEU A 39 5.54 15.29 4.98
CA LEU A 39 4.11 15.58 4.80
C LEU A 39 3.62 16.67 5.77
N LEU A 40 3.92 16.53 7.07
CA LEU A 40 3.52 17.51 8.08
C LEU A 40 4.17 18.87 7.86
N ASP A 41 5.46 18.89 7.51
CA ASP A 41 6.20 20.11 7.25
C ASP A 41 5.61 20.84 6.03
N ALA A 42 5.33 20.10 4.95
CA ALA A 42 4.70 20.66 3.75
C ALA A 42 3.30 21.23 4.06
N LEU A 43 2.50 20.54 4.88
CA LEU A 43 1.18 20.99 5.29
C LEU A 43 1.20 22.15 6.28
N ALA A 44 2.28 22.35 7.02
CA ALA A 44 2.43 23.49 7.92
C ALA A 44 2.72 24.79 7.15
N GLU A 45 3.39 24.68 6.00
CA GLU A 45 3.81 25.82 5.17
C GLU A 45 2.87 26.11 4.00
N ILE A 46 1.89 25.24 3.76
CA ILE A 46 1.03 25.33 2.58
C ILE A 46 0.06 26.51 2.65
N ASP A 47 0.00 27.29 1.57
CA ASP A 47 -1.03 28.29 1.34
C ASP A 47 -2.17 27.67 0.52
N ILE A 48 -3.23 27.24 1.20
CA ILE A 48 -4.35 26.51 0.58
C ILE A 48 -5.28 27.48 -0.15
N LYS A 49 -5.31 27.41 -1.48
CA LYS A 49 -6.27 28.18 -2.27
C LYS A 49 -7.69 27.65 -2.12
N GLU A 50 -8.69 28.46 -2.46
CA GLU A 50 -10.11 28.14 -2.28
C GLU A 50 -10.52 26.84 -2.98
N ASP A 51 -10.04 26.62 -4.21
CA ASP A 51 -10.38 25.45 -5.03
C ASP A 51 -9.37 24.28 -4.93
N ASP A 52 -8.41 24.36 -4.01
CA ASP A 52 -7.41 23.31 -3.83
C ASP A 52 -7.88 22.23 -2.86
N LYS A 53 -7.61 20.97 -3.22
CA LYS A 53 -7.92 19.79 -2.42
C LYS A 53 -6.73 18.84 -2.37
N TYR A 54 -6.40 18.40 -1.17
CA TYR A 54 -5.22 17.59 -0.87
C TYR A 54 -5.65 16.27 -0.27
N TYR A 55 -5.31 15.18 -0.95
CA TYR A 55 -5.48 13.82 -0.49
C TYR A 55 -4.14 13.33 0.05
N ILE A 56 -4.11 12.92 1.31
CA ILE A 56 -2.88 12.56 2.02
C ILE A 56 -2.87 11.04 2.22
N ALA A 57 -2.08 10.34 1.41
CA ALA A 57 -1.70 8.95 1.71
C ALA A 57 -0.64 9.00 2.80
N PHE A 58 -0.97 8.49 3.99
CA PHE A 58 -0.11 8.51 5.17
C PHE A 58 -0.03 7.12 5.80
N ASP A 59 1.18 6.61 6.03
CA ASP A 59 1.43 5.36 6.75
C ASP A 59 0.87 5.42 8.19
N CYS A 60 -0.35 4.92 8.41
CA CYS A 60 -1.04 4.92 9.69
C CYS A 60 -0.59 3.73 10.56
N VAL A 61 0.60 3.85 11.15
CA VAL A 61 1.20 2.79 11.97
C VAL A 61 0.95 3.06 13.45
N VAL A 62 -0.26 2.71 13.92
CA VAL A 62 -0.75 3.09 15.27
C VAL A 62 0.00 2.43 16.44
N ASP A 63 0.72 1.34 16.18
CA ASP A 63 1.57 0.65 17.16
C ASP A 63 2.98 1.25 17.28
N ASN A 64 3.31 2.25 16.45
CA ASN A 64 4.50 3.08 16.59
C ASN A 64 4.13 4.45 17.20
N GLN A 65 4.69 4.74 18.38
CA GLN A 65 4.35 5.95 19.13
C GLN A 65 4.70 7.26 18.39
N ASP A 66 5.79 7.29 17.63
CA ASP A 66 6.20 8.46 16.86
C ASP A 66 5.22 8.72 15.71
N ILE A 67 4.89 7.68 14.95
CA ILE A 67 3.93 7.76 13.84
C ILE A 67 2.54 8.13 14.36
N ARG A 68 2.10 7.56 15.49
CA ARG A 68 0.84 7.93 16.13
C ARG A 68 0.79 9.40 16.54
N ASN A 69 1.89 9.97 17.02
CA ASN A 69 1.95 11.39 17.35
C ASN A 69 1.84 12.26 16.09
N LYS A 70 2.54 11.90 15.02
CA LYS A 70 2.47 12.57 13.72
C LYS A 70 1.06 12.50 13.12
N TYR A 71 0.42 11.34 13.18
CA TYR A 71 -0.96 11.17 12.71
C TYR A 71 -1.95 12.07 13.48
N ARG A 72 -1.79 12.23 14.81
CA ARG A 72 -2.62 13.18 15.57
C ARG A 72 -2.40 14.63 15.14
N MET A 73 -1.17 15.02 14.83
CA MET A 73 -0.89 16.34 14.27
C MET A 73 -1.57 16.51 12.92
N LEU A 74 -1.49 15.50 12.04
CA LEU A 74 -2.15 15.49 10.74
C LEU A 74 -3.67 15.64 10.88
N LYS A 75 -4.32 14.90 11.79
CA LYS A 75 -5.76 15.06 12.08
C LYS A 75 -6.10 16.48 12.56
N SER A 76 -5.26 17.08 13.42
CA SER A 76 -5.46 18.46 13.85
C SER A 76 -5.37 19.49 12.72
N ILE A 77 -4.57 19.20 11.69
CA ILE A 77 -4.49 20.02 10.46
C ILE A 77 -5.75 19.79 9.61
N GLU A 78 -6.12 18.52 9.37
CA GLU A 78 -7.32 18.14 8.61
C GLU A 78 -8.59 18.78 9.18
N ASP A 79 -8.78 18.71 10.50
CA ASP A 79 -9.95 19.27 11.20
C ASP A 79 -10.10 20.79 10.99
N LYS A 80 -8.99 21.50 10.77
CA LYS A 80 -8.95 22.95 10.52
C LYS A 80 -9.03 23.31 9.04
N ALA A 81 -8.85 22.34 8.16
CA ALA A 81 -8.75 22.57 6.72
C ALA A 81 -10.11 22.66 6.01
N GLU A 82 -11.22 22.62 6.75
CA GLU A 82 -12.58 22.76 6.22
C GLU A 82 -12.87 21.82 5.02
N GLY A 83 -12.36 20.59 5.07
CA GLY A 83 -12.53 19.56 4.03
C GLY A 83 -11.60 19.70 2.81
N LYS A 84 -10.67 20.65 2.83
CA LYS A 84 -9.65 20.82 1.78
C LYS A 84 -8.48 19.85 1.91
N ILE A 85 -8.25 19.31 3.11
CA ILE A 85 -7.32 18.20 3.36
C ILE A 85 -8.17 16.99 3.71
N ILE A 86 -7.88 15.85 3.08
CA ILE A 86 -8.50 14.55 3.34
C ILE A 86 -7.40 13.53 3.54
N ILE A 87 -7.42 12.84 4.67
CA ILE A 87 -6.48 11.74 4.92
C ILE A 87 -7.06 10.44 4.38
N LEU A 88 -6.28 9.71 3.59
CA LEU A 88 -6.67 8.40 3.08
C LEU A 88 -6.53 7.35 4.19
N ASP A 89 -7.58 6.56 4.41
CA ASP A 89 -7.67 5.63 5.54
C ASP A 89 -6.94 4.30 5.28
N MET A 90 -5.61 4.33 5.36
CA MET A 90 -4.75 3.19 5.00
C MET A 90 -3.63 2.93 6.02
N ILE A 91 -3.18 1.67 6.11
CA ILE A 91 -2.04 1.27 6.95
C ILE A 91 -0.72 1.70 6.32
N CYS A 92 -0.47 1.22 5.10
CA CYS A 92 0.68 1.55 4.25
C CYS A 92 0.43 1.02 2.83
N PHE A 93 1.24 1.41 1.84
CA PHE A 93 1.06 0.90 0.48
C PHE A 93 1.27 -0.62 0.40
N GLU A 94 2.22 -1.19 1.19
CA GLU A 94 2.44 -2.65 1.18
C GLU A 94 1.23 -3.43 1.65
N TYR A 95 0.41 -2.86 2.54
CA TYR A 95 -0.84 -3.46 2.97
C TYR A 95 -1.83 -3.59 1.80
N LEU A 96 -1.95 -2.55 0.96
CA LEU A 96 -2.82 -2.58 -0.22
C LEU A 96 -2.46 -3.72 -1.17
N ILE A 97 -1.16 -3.91 -1.40
CA ILE A 97 -0.67 -5.02 -2.23
C ILE A 97 -0.86 -6.36 -1.51
N LEU A 98 -0.59 -6.43 -0.21
CA LEU A 98 -0.74 -7.66 0.57
C LEU A 98 -2.20 -8.12 0.63
N ALA A 99 -3.16 -7.20 0.71
CA ALA A 99 -4.58 -7.50 0.77
C ALA A 99 -5.17 -7.93 -0.58
N PHE A 100 -4.48 -7.70 -1.68
CA PHE A 100 -4.95 -8.07 -3.02
C PHE A 100 -5.16 -9.59 -3.14
N ASP A 101 -6.41 -10.01 -3.35
CA ASP A 101 -6.85 -11.41 -3.36
C ASP A 101 -6.04 -12.29 -4.32
N LYS A 102 -5.59 -11.71 -5.45
CA LYS A 102 -4.85 -12.46 -6.48
C LYS A 102 -3.34 -12.41 -6.37
N LEU A 103 -2.79 -11.76 -5.33
CA LEU A 103 -1.35 -11.65 -5.12
C LEU A 103 -0.65 -13.01 -5.25
N VAL A 104 -1.20 -14.06 -4.64
CA VAL A 104 -0.62 -15.41 -4.67
C VAL A 104 -0.64 -16.01 -6.08
N ALA A 105 -1.78 -15.93 -6.77
CA ALA A 105 -1.95 -16.48 -8.11
C ALA A 105 -1.03 -15.78 -9.13
N TRP A 106 -0.87 -14.46 -9.00
CA TRP A 106 -0.08 -13.64 -9.92
C TRP A 106 1.42 -13.78 -9.69
N THR A 107 1.85 -13.85 -8.43
CA THR A 107 3.27 -14.02 -8.10
C THR A 107 3.72 -15.49 -8.21
N GLY A 108 2.78 -16.43 -8.14
CA GLY A 108 3.06 -17.86 -8.27
C GLY A 108 3.85 -18.43 -7.09
N THR A 109 3.76 -17.82 -5.90
CA THR A 109 4.49 -18.33 -4.74
C THR A 109 3.93 -19.69 -4.30
N GLY A 110 4.82 -20.65 -4.05
CA GLY A 110 4.49 -21.97 -3.49
C GLY A 110 4.62 -22.05 -1.97
N LYS A 111 4.86 -20.92 -1.28
CA LYS A 111 5.09 -20.88 0.17
C LYS A 111 3.78 -20.98 0.96
N THR A 112 3.25 -22.19 1.08
CA THR A 112 1.97 -22.45 1.75
C THR A 112 1.92 -21.97 3.20
N ASP A 113 3.05 -22.03 3.92
CA ASP A 113 3.19 -21.47 5.27
C ASP A 113 2.98 -19.95 5.28
N LYS A 114 3.57 -19.23 4.31
CA LYS A 114 3.42 -17.77 4.19
C LYS A 114 2.03 -17.36 3.74
N ILE A 115 1.39 -18.16 2.87
CA ILE A 115 -0.01 -17.94 2.47
C ILE A 115 -0.92 -18.02 3.71
N LYS A 116 -0.77 -19.06 4.54
CA LYS A 116 -1.55 -19.18 5.78
C LYS A 116 -1.30 -18.01 6.74
N ILE A 117 -0.03 -17.65 6.97
CA ILE A 117 0.32 -16.51 7.84
C ILE A 117 -0.31 -15.21 7.32
N ARG A 118 -0.32 -14.99 6.00
CA ARG A 118 -0.98 -13.84 5.38
C ARG A 118 -2.46 -13.82 5.68
N GLU A 119 -3.16 -14.94 5.51
CA GLU A 119 -4.61 -15.05 5.77
C GLU A 119 -4.94 -14.73 7.24
N GLU A 120 -4.23 -15.36 8.18
CA GLU A 120 -4.39 -15.14 9.61
C GLU A 120 -4.13 -13.66 9.98
N VAL A 121 -3.01 -13.10 9.50
CA VAL A 121 -2.65 -11.70 9.75
C VAL A 121 -3.69 -10.74 9.20
N LEU A 122 -4.13 -10.91 7.95
CA LEU A 122 -5.13 -10.03 7.33
C LEU A 122 -6.47 -10.11 8.08
N SER A 123 -6.90 -11.31 8.48
CA SER A 123 -8.15 -11.50 9.24
C SER A 123 -8.13 -10.89 10.64
N ALA A 124 -6.94 -10.68 11.20
CA ALA A 124 -6.73 -10.12 12.52
C ALA A 124 -6.54 -8.58 12.51
N ILE A 125 -6.57 -7.93 11.35
CA ILE A 125 -6.41 -6.46 11.27
C ILE A 125 -7.67 -5.77 11.79
N GLU A 126 -7.48 -4.86 12.74
CA GLU A 126 -8.52 -3.99 13.28
C GLU A 126 -7.94 -2.63 13.62
N ASN A 127 -8.61 -1.54 13.21
CA ASN A 127 -8.17 -0.17 13.50
C ASN A 127 -6.69 0.06 13.17
N HIS A 128 -6.26 -0.33 11.96
CA HIS A 128 -4.89 -0.17 11.45
C HIS A 128 -3.79 -0.94 12.23
N ARG A 129 -4.15 -1.94 13.04
CA ARG A 129 -3.21 -2.81 13.75
C ARG A 129 -3.58 -4.27 13.65
N ILE A 130 -2.59 -5.16 13.76
CA ILE A 130 -2.83 -6.59 13.92
C ILE A 130 -3.27 -6.86 15.37
N ASN A 131 -4.47 -7.39 15.55
CA ASN A 131 -4.96 -7.85 16.84
C ASN A 131 -4.45 -9.27 17.14
N LEU A 132 -3.34 -9.35 17.87
CA LEU A 132 -2.70 -10.64 18.22
C LEU A 132 -3.63 -11.60 18.98
N SER A 133 -4.63 -11.09 19.70
CA SER A 133 -5.59 -11.94 20.44
C SER A 133 -6.57 -12.70 19.54
N LYS A 134 -6.66 -12.33 18.25
CA LYS A 134 -7.47 -13.02 17.24
C LYS A 134 -6.71 -14.11 16.48
N ILE A 135 -5.42 -14.29 16.77
CA ILE A 135 -4.56 -15.24 16.08
C ILE A 135 -4.31 -16.43 17.01
N ASP A 136 -4.91 -17.57 16.67
CA ASP A 136 -4.71 -18.84 17.39
C ASP A 136 -3.59 -19.69 16.79
N ASP A 137 -3.21 -19.44 15.53
CA ASP A 137 -2.17 -20.20 14.84
C ASP A 137 -0.78 -19.93 15.43
N GLU A 138 -0.20 -20.94 16.07
CA GLU A 138 1.09 -20.85 16.77
C GLU A 138 2.22 -20.41 15.82
N LYS A 139 2.22 -20.86 14.56
CA LYS A 139 3.26 -20.50 13.59
C LYS A 139 3.18 -19.02 13.20
N THR A 140 1.97 -18.49 13.08
CA THR A 140 1.72 -17.06 12.84
C THR A 140 2.21 -16.23 14.02
N LEU A 141 1.88 -16.63 15.26
CA LEU A 141 2.38 -15.97 16.47
C LEU A 141 3.92 -16.01 16.56
N GLN A 142 4.53 -17.15 16.27
CA GLN A 142 6.00 -17.29 16.23
C GLN A 142 6.64 -16.39 15.16
N TYR A 143 6.01 -16.27 13.98
CA TYR A 143 6.47 -15.37 12.92
C TYR A 143 6.44 -13.91 13.39
N LEU A 144 5.32 -13.47 13.99
CA LEU A 144 5.15 -12.11 14.51
C LEU A 144 6.11 -11.80 15.67
N ALA A 145 6.35 -12.77 16.56
CA ALA A 145 7.31 -12.66 17.65
C ALA A 145 8.78 -12.55 17.17
N GLY A 146 9.07 -12.96 15.93
CA GLY A 146 10.41 -12.86 15.33
C GLY A 146 10.87 -11.43 15.02
N PHE A 147 9.96 -10.44 15.05
CA PHE A 147 10.28 -9.05 14.75
C PHE A 147 10.94 -8.36 15.96
N LYS A 148 12.26 -8.13 15.90
CA LYS A 148 13.04 -7.41 16.95
C LYS A 148 12.44 -6.05 17.37
N ARG A 149 11.79 -5.38 16.42
CA ARG A 149 11.08 -4.12 16.59
C ARG A 149 9.80 -4.24 15.78
N TYR A 150 8.77 -4.75 16.44
CA TYR A 150 7.46 -5.00 15.87
C TYR A 150 6.77 -3.69 15.49
N SER A 151 6.19 -3.66 14.30
CA SER A 151 5.11 -2.75 13.92
C SER A 151 4.29 -3.41 12.82
N THR A 152 3.02 -3.03 12.72
CA THR A 152 2.09 -3.56 11.73
C THR A 152 2.64 -3.36 10.32
N GLU A 153 3.13 -2.17 9.98
CA GLU A 153 3.80 -1.85 8.72
C GLU A 153 4.98 -2.78 8.41
N ARG A 154 5.83 -3.07 9.40
CA ARG A 154 6.98 -3.96 9.20
C ARG A 154 6.55 -5.38 8.89
N VAL A 155 5.47 -5.84 9.52
CA VAL A 155 4.86 -7.14 9.21
C VAL A 155 4.32 -7.12 7.78
N MET A 156 3.57 -6.08 7.37
CA MET A 156 3.05 -5.96 6.00
C MET A 156 4.17 -5.96 4.97
N LYS A 157 5.20 -5.13 5.17
CA LYS A 157 6.38 -5.03 4.32
C LYS A 157 7.15 -6.35 4.22
N SER A 158 7.31 -7.06 5.34
CA SER A 158 7.96 -8.37 5.33
C SER A 158 7.13 -9.40 4.60
N LEU A 159 5.82 -9.46 4.86
CA LEU A 159 4.93 -10.45 4.25
C LEU A 159 4.80 -10.24 2.76
N VAL A 160 4.48 -9.03 2.29
CA VAL A 160 4.38 -8.76 0.84
C VAL A 160 5.69 -9.12 0.14
N GLY A 161 6.82 -8.83 0.80
CA GLY A 161 8.16 -9.19 0.32
C GLY A 161 8.40 -10.71 0.21
N GLU A 162 7.64 -11.57 0.89
CA GLU A 162 7.72 -13.03 0.71
C GLU A 162 7.07 -13.50 -0.60
N PHE A 163 6.07 -12.75 -1.09
CA PHE A 163 5.31 -13.01 -2.32
C PHE A 163 5.99 -12.35 -3.53
N THR A 164 6.58 -11.17 -3.35
CA THR A 164 7.10 -10.33 -4.44
C THR A 164 8.63 -10.37 -4.54
N GLN A 165 9.26 -11.53 -4.30
CA GLN A 165 10.73 -11.66 -4.34
C GLN A 165 11.30 -11.61 -5.76
N ASN A 166 10.51 -11.96 -6.76
CA ASN A 166 10.87 -11.85 -8.16
C ASN A 166 10.92 -10.36 -8.54
N GLU A 167 12.02 -9.90 -9.12
CA GLU A 167 12.19 -8.50 -9.56
C GLU A 167 11.03 -8.01 -10.43
N LYS A 168 10.45 -8.89 -11.26
CA LYS A 168 9.34 -8.54 -12.13
C LYS A 168 8.03 -8.26 -11.39
N TRP A 169 7.82 -8.84 -10.21
CA TRP A 169 6.67 -8.58 -9.33
C TRP A 169 7.05 -7.77 -8.09
N SER A 170 8.27 -7.26 -8.01
CA SER A 170 8.79 -6.56 -6.84
C SER A 170 7.94 -5.34 -6.48
N VAL A 171 7.74 -5.12 -5.18
CA VAL A 171 7.24 -3.86 -4.63
C VAL A 171 8.35 -3.06 -3.96
N LYS A 172 9.61 -3.37 -4.29
CA LYS A 172 10.81 -2.68 -3.84
C LYS A 172 11.52 -2.07 -5.03
N GLY A 173 12.19 -0.94 -4.81
CA GLY A 173 12.98 -0.25 -5.82
C GLY A 173 12.34 1.07 -6.25
N GLN A 174 12.87 1.66 -7.33
CA GLN A 174 12.41 2.96 -7.83
C GLN A 174 11.03 2.90 -8.49
N LEU A 175 10.67 1.75 -9.07
CA LEU A 175 9.38 1.48 -9.68
C LEU A 175 8.84 0.17 -9.10
N MET A 176 7.52 -0.02 -9.22
CA MET A 176 6.96 -1.37 -9.11
C MET A 176 7.60 -2.28 -10.18
N GLY A 177 7.63 -3.58 -9.93
CA GLY A 177 8.07 -4.57 -10.91
C GLY A 177 7.22 -4.51 -12.18
N GLU A 178 7.85 -4.75 -13.33
CA GLU A 178 7.22 -4.59 -14.65
C GLU A 178 5.94 -5.41 -14.83
N CYS A 179 5.83 -6.59 -14.20
CA CYS A 179 4.66 -7.45 -14.33
C CYS A 179 3.39 -6.84 -13.74
N TRP A 180 3.49 -5.84 -12.87
CA TRP A 180 2.31 -5.15 -12.34
C TRP A 180 1.61 -4.34 -13.42
N TYR A 181 2.35 -3.61 -14.27
CA TYR A 181 1.83 -2.54 -15.12
C TYR A 181 2.23 -2.64 -16.61
N LYS A 182 3.00 -3.66 -17.00
CA LYS A 182 3.31 -3.97 -18.40
C LYS A 182 2.79 -5.35 -18.77
N ASP A 183 2.62 -5.56 -20.07
CA ASP A 183 2.34 -6.86 -20.67
C ASP A 183 3.55 -7.76 -20.39
N CYS A 184 3.40 -8.65 -19.43
CA CYS A 184 4.49 -9.52 -19.02
C CYS A 184 4.19 -10.94 -19.51
N CYS A 185 5.14 -11.51 -20.26
CA CYS A 185 5.03 -12.91 -20.63
C CYS A 185 5.21 -13.79 -19.39
N VAL A 186 4.16 -14.53 -19.06
CA VAL A 186 4.10 -15.42 -17.90
C VAL A 186 5.08 -16.59 -17.99
N SER A 187 5.72 -16.86 -19.14
CA SER A 187 6.51 -18.09 -19.31
C SER A 187 7.35 -18.10 -20.60
N GLU A 188 8.39 -17.27 -20.75
CA GLU A 188 9.41 -17.54 -21.80
C GLU A 188 10.52 -18.47 -21.30
N HIS A 189 10.62 -18.65 -19.99
CA HIS A 189 11.54 -19.59 -19.37
C HIS A 189 10.74 -20.50 -18.43
N THR A 190 10.39 -21.69 -18.91
CA THR A 190 9.88 -22.81 -18.09
C THR A 190 10.81 -23.18 -16.93
N ASP A 191 12.05 -22.70 -16.97
CA ASP A 191 13.10 -22.96 -15.98
C ASP A 191 13.16 -21.90 -14.87
N SER A 192 12.41 -20.80 -15.01
CA SER A 192 12.20 -19.81 -13.95
C SER A 192 11.07 -20.29 -13.04
N LEU A 193 11.44 -20.91 -11.92
CA LEU A 193 10.55 -21.58 -10.96
C LEU A 193 9.38 -20.74 -10.38
N ARG A 194 9.24 -19.43 -10.69
CA ARG A 194 8.30 -18.51 -10.01
C ARG A 194 7.81 -17.36 -10.89
N CYS A 195 7.02 -17.70 -11.92
CA CYS A 195 6.11 -16.75 -12.55
C CYS A 195 4.69 -17.25 -12.33
N GLY A 196 3.88 -16.52 -11.56
CA GLY A 196 2.47 -16.84 -11.45
C GLY A 196 1.74 -16.59 -12.76
N LYS A 197 0.49 -17.04 -12.86
CA LYS A 197 -0.31 -16.93 -14.07
C LYS A 197 -1.50 -16.01 -13.82
N PRO A 198 -1.31 -14.69 -13.95
CA PRO A 198 -2.43 -13.76 -14.02
C PRO A 198 -3.46 -14.23 -15.04
N GLU A 199 -4.73 -13.98 -14.75
CA GLU A 199 -5.80 -14.19 -15.72
C GLU A 199 -5.78 -13.18 -16.88
N ILE A 200 -5.02 -12.09 -16.73
CA ILE A 200 -4.95 -10.97 -17.67
C ILE A 200 -3.47 -10.68 -17.94
N ASP A 201 -3.09 -10.66 -19.21
CA ASP A 201 -1.74 -10.35 -19.63
C ASP A 201 -1.48 -8.84 -19.66
N ASP A 202 -2.49 -8.04 -20.06
CA ASP A 202 -2.41 -6.59 -20.22
C ASP A 202 -2.03 -5.87 -18.92
N GLY A 203 -0.96 -5.08 -18.98
CA GLY A 203 -0.41 -4.35 -17.84
C GLY A 203 -1.39 -3.36 -17.20
N SER A 204 -2.13 -2.63 -18.03
CA SER A 204 -3.06 -1.60 -17.56
C SER A 204 -4.27 -2.25 -16.89
N GLU A 205 -4.81 -3.32 -17.46
CA GLU A 205 -5.93 -4.07 -16.91
C GLU A 205 -5.55 -4.78 -15.60
N LYS A 206 -4.31 -5.29 -15.48
CA LYS A 206 -3.81 -5.81 -14.20
C LYS A 206 -3.82 -4.73 -13.12
N MET A 207 -3.24 -3.56 -13.40
CA MET A 207 -3.27 -2.46 -12.45
C MET A 207 -4.69 -2.00 -12.14
N ARG A 208 -5.58 -1.90 -13.13
CA ARG A 208 -7.00 -1.57 -12.92
C ARG A 208 -7.67 -2.56 -11.99
N MET A 209 -7.37 -3.84 -12.10
CA MET A 209 -7.96 -4.85 -11.24
C MET A 209 -7.42 -4.79 -9.80
N LEU A 210 -6.12 -4.52 -9.62
CA LEU A 210 -5.56 -4.21 -8.31
C LEU A 210 -6.22 -2.95 -7.71
N ILE A 211 -6.37 -1.88 -8.50
CA ILE A 211 -6.99 -0.63 -8.07
C ILE A 211 -8.45 -0.84 -7.67
N LYS A 212 -9.17 -1.72 -8.38
CA LYS A 212 -10.57 -2.09 -8.10
C LYS A 212 -10.73 -3.12 -6.97
N SER A 213 -9.64 -3.58 -6.36
CA SER A 213 -9.72 -4.49 -5.22
C SER A 213 -10.34 -3.81 -3.99
N GLU A 214 -10.93 -4.61 -3.11
CA GLU A 214 -11.71 -4.14 -1.96
C GLU A 214 -10.96 -3.10 -1.11
N GLU A 215 -9.76 -3.43 -0.64
CA GLU A 215 -8.99 -2.50 0.21
C GLU A 215 -8.53 -1.25 -0.52
N VAL A 216 -8.19 -1.34 -1.81
CA VAL A 216 -7.78 -0.15 -2.58
C VAL A 216 -8.99 0.76 -2.84
N GLN A 217 -10.16 0.19 -3.14
CA GLN A 217 -11.39 0.97 -3.31
C GLN A 217 -11.89 1.54 -1.99
N ARG A 218 -11.71 0.86 -0.87
CA ARG A 218 -11.99 1.43 0.46
C ARG A 218 -11.18 2.71 0.68
N VAL A 219 -9.90 2.69 0.33
CA VAL A 219 -9.00 3.84 0.50
C VAL A 219 -9.27 4.97 -0.52
N ILE A 220 -9.40 4.62 -1.79
CA ILE A 220 -9.49 5.60 -2.89
C ILE A 220 -10.94 6.03 -3.16
N GLY A 221 -11.87 5.09 -3.12
CA GLY A 221 -13.29 5.32 -3.41
C GLY A 221 -14.00 6.10 -2.31
N GLU A 222 -13.67 5.86 -1.04
CA GLU A 222 -14.22 6.67 0.08
C GLU A 222 -13.45 7.99 0.26
N GLY A 223 -12.16 8.02 -0.13
CA GLY A 223 -11.27 9.13 0.12
C GLY A 223 -11.21 10.19 -0.99
N ILE A 224 -11.33 9.80 -2.27
CA ILE A 224 -11.04 10.66 -3.44
C ILE A 224 -12.24 10.90 -4.34
N ILE A 225 -13.04 9.87 -4.60
CA ILE A 225 -14.21 9.86 -5.50
C ILE A 225 -15.43 10.47 -4.80
#